data_AF-A0A3M7SDR1-F1
#
_entry.id   AF-A0A3M7SDR1-F1
#
_cell.length_a   1.000
_cell.length_b   1.000
_cell.length_c   1.000
_cell.angle_alpha   90.00
_cell.angle_beta   90.00
_cell.angle_gamma   90.00
#
_symmetry.space_group_name_H-M   'P 1'
#
loop_
_entity.id
_entity.type
_entity.pdbx_description
1 polymer ?
#
loop_
_entity_poly.entity_id
_entity_poly.type
_entity_poly.pdbx_seq_one_letter_code
_entity_poly.pdbx_strand_id
1 'polypeptide(L)'
;MKSTILFVSLIFLAFETVVSNPVDAKNLLQFGKMIKEITGKNPLAFDAYGNYCGKGGSGIPVDEIDNCCKIHDQCYDNLKD
;
A
#
# COMPACT_ATOMS: atom_id res chain seq x y z
N MET A 1 -18.75 -16.85 -27.93
CA MET A 1 -19.64 -15.79 -27.39
C MET A 1 -20.19 -16.12 -26.01
N LYS A 2 -20.94 -17.23 -25.81
CA LYS A 2 -21.42 -17.63 -24.46
C LYS A 2 -20.30 -17.89 -23.45
N SER A 3 -19.24 -18.58 -23.88
CA SER A 3 -18.05 -18.84 -23.04
C SER A 3 -17.31 -17.54 -22.68
N THR A 4 -17.15 -16.61 -23.62
CA THR A 4 -16.56 -15.29 -23.39
C THR A 4 -17.35 -14.46 -22.37
N ILE A 5 -18.69 -14.52 -22.39
CA ILE A 5 -19.54 -13.81 -21.43
C ILE A 5 -19.38 -14.39 -20.01
N LEU A 6 -19.30 -15.72 -19.88
CA LEU A 6 -19.03 -16.38 -18.58
C LEU A 6 -17.69 -15.94 -17.99
N PHE A 7 -16.65 -15.83 -18.83
CA PHE A 7 -15.35 -15.31 -18.41
C PHE A 7 -15.41 -13.85 -17.95
N VAL A 8 -16.15 -12.98 -18.66
CA VAL A 8 -16.31 -11.57 -18.28
C VAL A 8 -17.08 -11.44 -16.96
N SER A 9 -18.14 -12.22 -16.75
CA SER A 9 -18.89 -12.24 -15.49
C SER A 9 -18.04 -12.76 -14.32
N LEU A 10 -17.20 -13.78 -14.53
CA LEU A 10 -16.26 -14.27 -13.53
C LEU A 10 -15.19 -13.23 -13.15
N ILE A 11 -14.72 -12.46 -14.14
CA ILE A 11 -13.79 -11.34 -13.90
C ILE A 11 -14.49 -10.22 -13.10
N PHE A 12 -15.76 -9.92 -13.39
CA PHE A 12 -16.53 -8.90 -12.67
C PHE A 12 -16.78 -9.29 -11.20
N LEU A 13 -17.10 -10.56 -10.93
CA LEU A 13 -17.27 -11.09 -9.56
C LEU A 13 -15.93 -11.15 -8.80
N ALA A 14 -14.82 -11.44 -9.49
CA ALA A 14 -13.49 -11.34 -8.91
C ALA A 14 -13.05 -9.89 -8.66
N PHE A 15 -13.59 -8.91 -9.39
CA PHE A 15 -13.30 -7.50 -9.17
C PHE A 15 -13.89 -6.99 -7.84
N GLU A 16 -15.08 -7.46 -7.46
CA GLU A 16 -15.72 -7.13 -6.18
C GLU A 16 -14.91 -7.63 -4.96
N THR A 17 -14.26 -8.80 -5.09
CA THR A 17 -13.43 -9.38 -4.00
C THR A 17 -12.04 -8.74 -3.90
N VAL A 18 -11.53 -8.11 -4.96
CA VAL A 18 -10.28 -7.33 -4.93
C VAL A 18 -10.50 -5.94 -4.31
N VAL A 19 -11.67 -5.34 -4.52
CA VAL A 19 -12.02 -4.00 -4.00
C VAL A 19 -12.37 -4.02 -2.49
N SER A 20 -12.78 -5.16 -1.94
CA SER A 20 -13.29 -5.27 -0.56
C SER A 20 -12.27 -5.74 0.48
N ASN A 21 -10.96 -5.56 0.23
CA ASN A 21 -10.01 -5.56 1.33
C ASN A 21 -9.89 -4.11 1.84
N PRO A 22 -10.53 -3.75 2.97
CA PRO A 22 -10.12 -2.56 3.68
C PRO A 22 -8.68 -2.80 4.13
N VAL A 23 -7.71 -2.39 3.31
CA VAL A 23 -6.40 -2.01 3.81
C VAL A 23 -6.71 -1.06 4.95
N ASP A 24 -6.26 -1.35 6.17
CA ASP A 24 -6.41 -0.47 7.34
C ASP A 24 -6.09 0.97 6.89
N ALA A 25 -7.12 1.73 6.52
CA ALA A 25 -6.98 2.90 5.67
C ALA A 25 -6.65 4.09 6.55
N LYS A 26 -5.54 3.98 7.27
CA LYS A 26 -4.78 5.14 7.71
C LYS A 26 -4.55 5.95 6.45
N ASN A 27 -5.11 7.15 6.41
CA ASN A 27 -5.51 7.81 5.17
C ASN A 27 -4.32 7.96 4.19
N LEU A 28 -4.17 6.99 3.28
CA LEU A 28 -2.99 6.87 2.42
C LEU A 28 -2.90 8.05 1.44
N LEU A 29 -4.05 8.61 1.07
CA LEU A 29 -4.12 9.83 0.28
C LEU A 29 -3.57 11.05 1.04
N GLN A 30 -3.88 11.18 2.33
CA GLN A 30 -3.29 12.24 3.18
C GLN A 30 -1.78 12.03 3.36
N PHE A 31 -1.35 10.79 3.59
CA PHE A 31 0.08 10.48 3.71
C PHE A 31 0.83 10.79 2.42
N GLY A 32 0.28 10.41 1.26
CA GLY A 32 0.85 10.75 -0.03
C GLY A 32 0.92 12.26 -0.28
N LYS A 33 -0.10 13.02 0.12
CA LYS A 33 -0.04 14.50 0.07
C LYS A 33 1.10 15.04 0.92
N MET A 34 1.24 14.58 2.16
CA MET A 34 2.33 14.99 3.06
C MET A 34 3.71 14.68 2.48
N ILE A 35 3.93 13.48 1.94
CA ILE A 35 5.20 13.12 1.28
C ILE A 35 5.51 14.11 0.15
N LYS A 36 4.52 14.39 -0.71
CA LYS A 36 4.71 15.31 -1.83
C LYS A 36 5.01 16.72 -1.37
N GLU A 37 4.32 17.22 -0.35
CA GLU A 37 4.51 18.58 0.19
C GLU A 37 5.87 18.75 0.85
N ILE A 38 6.33 17.78 1.65
CA ILE A 38 7.58 17.88 2.42
C ILE A 38 8.81 17.55 1.57
N THR A 39 8.72 16.56 0.68
CA THR A 39 9.89 16.07 -0.07
C THR A 39 9.93 16.54 -1.53
N GLY A 40 8.80 17.02 -2.08
CA GLY A 40 8.66 17.33 -3.51
C GLY A 40 8.65 16.10 -4.43
N LYS A 41 8.75 14.88 -3.88
CA LYS A 41 8.83 13.63 -4.67
C LYS A 41 7.45 13.06 -4.95
N ASN A 42 7.37 12.21 -5.98
CA ASN A 42 6.18 11.41 -6.24
C ASN A 42 6.00 10.41 -5.08
N PRO A 43 4.86 10.40 -4.36
CA PRO A 43 4.63 9.46 -3.26
C PRO A 43 4.74 7.99 -3.68
N LEU A 44 4.40 7.68 -4.94
CA LEU A 44 4.52 6.32 -5.47
C LEU A 44 5.97 5.82 -5.58
N ALA A 45 6.97 6.72 -5.52
CA ALA A 45 8.37 6.32 -5.47
C ALA A 45 8.76 5.65 -4.14
N PHE A 46 7.93 5.79 -3.11
CA PHE A 46 8.09 5.14 -1.81
C PHE A 46 7.15 3.93 -1.66
N ASP A 47 6.38 3.60 -2.69
CA ASP A 47 5.58 2.38 -2.69
C ASP A 47 6.43 1.20 -3.17
N ALA A 48 6.36 0.08 -2.47
CA ALA A 48 7.15 -1.13 -2.74
C ALA A 48 8.66 -0.89 -2.86
N TYR A 49 9.22 -0.03 -2.00
CA TYR A 49 10.66 0.27 -1.94
C TYR A 49 11.31 -0.42 -0.73
N GLY A 50 12.50 -0.98 -0.93
CA GLY A 50 13.25 -1.63 0.15
C GLY A 50 12.52 -2.82 0.75
N ASN A 51 12.69 -3.00 2.06
CA ASN A 51 12.12 -4.10 2.83
C ASN A 51 10.88 -3.70 3.64
N TYR A 52 10.60 -2.40 3.79
CA TYR A 52 9.56 -1.86 4.67
C TYR A 52 8.65 -0.82 4.02
N CYS A 53 9.07 -0.12 2.95
CA CYS A 53 8.16 0.84 2.32
C CYS A 53 7.08 0.13 1.47
N GLY A 54 5.90 -0.06 2.05
CA GLY A 54 4.77 -0.73 1.39
C GLY A 54 3.90 -1.49 2.39
N LYS A 55 3.32 -2.61 1.96
CA LYS A 55 2.52 -3.48 2.85
C LYS A 55 3.41 -4.54 3.51
N GLY A 56 3.45 -4.53 4.85
CA GLY A 56 4.25 -5.48 5.63
C GLY A 56 5.72 -5.05 5.70
N GLY A 57 6.61 -5.98 6.07
CA GLY A 57 8.06 -5.73 6.01
C GLY A 57 8.85 -6.66 6.92
N SER A 58 10.08 -6.99 6.52
CA SER A 58 10.96 -7.88 7.30
C SER A 58 12.43 -7.72 6.92
N GLY A 59 13.35 -8.07 7.81
CA GLY A 59 14.79 -8.03 7.55
C GLY A 59 15.48 -6.72 7.97
N ILE A 60 16.57 -6.38 7.28
CA ILE A 60 17.41 -5.20 7.56
C ILE A 60 17.03 -4.10 6.56
N PRO A 61 16.73 -2.86 6.99
CA PRO A 61 16.48 -1.77 6.06
C PRO A 61 17.62 -1.58 5.05
N VAL A 62 17.30 -1.39 3.77
CA VAL A 62 18.32 -1.27 2.71
C VAL A 62 19.03 0.08 2.72
N ASP A 63 18.37 1.12 3.23
CA ASP A 63 18.90 2.46 3.43
C ASP A 63 18.11 3.24 4.52
N GLU A 64 18.39 4.53 4.67
CA GLU A 64 17.73 5.38 5.65
C GLU A 64 16.24 5.62 5.33
N ILE A 65 15.86 5.64 4.05
CA ILE A 65 14.46 5.81 3.63
C ILE A 65 13.64 4.58 4.04
N ASP A 66 14.18 3.39 3.77
CA ASP A 66 13.56 2.12 4.17
C ASP A 66 13.46 2.01 5.71
N ASN A 67 14.43 2.57 6.44
CA ASN A 67 14.36 2.64 7.90
C ASN A 67 13.25 3.61 8.39
N CYS A 68 13.01 4.73 7.69
CA CYS A 68 11.86 5.59 7.99
C CYS A 68 10.53 4.83 7.81
N CYS A 69 10.41 4.00 6.78
CA CYS A 69 9.23 3.17 6.55
C CYS A 69 9.03 2.13 7.67
N LYS A 70 10.11 1.48 8.12
CA LYS A 70 10.07 0.57 9.27
C LYS A 70 9.52 1.24 10.53
N ILE A 71 9.98 2.46 10.83
CA ILE A 71 9.50 3.23 11.99
C ILE A 71 8.02 3.61 11.81
N HIS A 72 7.62 3.95 10.58
CA HIS A 72 6.24 4.28 10.26
C HIS A 72 5.30 3.06 10.43
N ASP A 73 5.72 1.86 10.03
CA ASP A 73 4.98 0.63 10.28
C ASP A 73 4.78 0.36 11.78
N GLN A 74 5.83 0.54 12.58
CA GLN A 74 5.74 0.43 14.04
C GLN A 74 4.78 1.45 14.64
N CYS A 75 4.83 2.70 14.18
CA CYS A 75 3.88 3.73 14.57
C CYS A 75 2.44 3.29 14.20
N TYR A 76 2.28 2.64 13.06
CA TYR A 76 1.00 2.14 12.64
C TYR A 76 0.49 0.98 13.49
N ASP A 77 1.34 0.04 13.89
CA ASP A 77 0.96 -1.06 14.76
C ASP A 77 0.57 -0.57 16.17
N ASN A 78 1.28 0.43 16.72
CA ASN A 78 0.95 1.03 18.02
C ASN A 78 -0.39 1.78 18.06
N LEU A 79 -0.98 2.09 16.91
CA LEU A 79 -2.30 2.74 16.82
C LEU A 79 -3.46 1.74 16.77
N LYS A 80 -3.16 0.43 16.75
CA LYS A 80 -4.18 -0.63 16.72
C LYS A 80 -4.63 -1.07 18.12
N ASP A 81 -4.18 -0.36 19.16
CA ASP A 81 -4.54 -0.54 20.57
C ASP A 81 -5.88 0.12 20.93
#